data_AF-A0A9E4BTY0-F1
#
_entry.id   AF-A0A9E4BTY0-F1
#
_cell.length_a   1.000
_cell.length_b   1.000
_cell.length_c   1.000
_cell.angle_alpha   90.00
_cell.angle_beta   90.00
_cell.angle_gamma   90.00
#
_symmetry.space_group_name_H-M   'P 1'
#
loop_
_entity.id
_entity.type
_entity.pdbx_description
1 polymer ?
#
loop_
_entity_poly.entity_id
_entity_poly.type
_entity_poly.pdbx_seq_one_letter_code
_entity_poly.pdbx_strand_id
1 'polypeptide(L)'
;MAEGSAVAVSSDVEGGLDRQAVTLRSVFLAGALAVGVNVSVNYIEYVVHASRMTLSHFPMGTLLPYLLLALGLNPLCRLLASRYALSPTELLVVLAGGLVGGAIPSVGLTGYFLGAIAAPFYFATPENQWGEFFHPYIPHWLAPRNTNGTLNHLFEGLPPGDSIPWNVWFVPVVCWMGLITALFFGSVCLAVILRKQWMESERLSFPILRPVTNLTERTVTSNFPRLFWIGFAVAFGILAWNMINYFIPGFPQVPNIRWGPWIKFERYFPGLWTRI
;
A
#
# COMPACT_ATOMS: atom_id res chain seq x y z
N MET A 1 43.81 15.80 26.04
CA MET A 1 44.01 16.47 24.74
C MET A 1 43.79 15.43 23.65
N ALA A 2 42.54 15.28 23.22
CA ALA A 2 42.12 14.43 22.11
C ALA A 2 40.70 14.88 21.72
N GLU A 3 40.62 15.94 20.92
CA GLU A 3 39.37 16.39 20.30
C GLU A 3 39.05 15.44 19.15
N GLY A 4 37.98 14.65 19.32
CA GLY A 4 37.43 13.76 18.31
C GLY A 4 36.41 14.49 17.46
N SER A 5 36.64 14.49 16.15
CA SER A 5 35.83 15.06 15.08
C SER A 5 34.32 14.87 15.26
N ALA A 6 33.63 15.94 15.66
CA ALA A 6 32.22 16.11 15.41
C ALA A 6 32.02 16.34 13.91
N VAL A 7 31.69 15.26 13.19
CA VAL A 7 31.41 15.29 11.75
C VAL A 7 30.16 16.15 11.52
N ALA A 8 30.37 17.28 10.84
CA ALA A 8 29.35 18.17 10.33
C ALA A 8 28.55 17.49 9.21
N VAL A 9 27.56 16.67 9.57
CA VAL A 9 26.67 15.99 8.59
C VAL A 9 25.38 16.78 8.32
N SER A 10 25.10 17.86 9.04
CA SER A 10 23.78 18.52 8.96
C SER A 10 23.67 19.74 8.03
N SER A 11 24.76 20.24 7.44
CA SER A 11 24.73 21.46 6.60
C SER A 11 24.70 21.21 5.09
N ASP A 12 25.15 20.05 4.62
CA ASP A 12 25.40 19.85 3.18
C ASP A 12 24.21 19.27 2.42
N VAL A 13 23.17 18.82 3.12
CA VAL A 13 21.94 18.30 2.49
C VAL A 13 21.05 19.44 1.96
N GLU A 14 21.18 20.65 2.51
CA GLU A 14 20.35 21.80 2.11
C GLU A 14 20.86 22.52 0.84
N GLY A 15 22.11 22.28 0.41
CA GLY A 15 22.76 23.04 -0.65
C GLY A 15 22.65 22.49 -2.08
N GLY A 16 22.11 21.29 -2.30
CA GLY A 16 22.20 20.58 -3.59
C GLY A 16 20.89 20.21 -4.28
N LEU A 17 19.73 20.48 -3.66
CA LEU A 17 18.43 20.21 -4.28
C LEU A 17 18.09 21.33 -5.26
N ASP A 18 18.56 21.17 -6.49
CA ASP A 18 18.31 22.06 -7.62
C ASP A 18 16.79 22.35 -7.77
N ARG A 19 16.48 23.64 -7.96
CA ARG A 19 15.15 24.27 -7.84
C ARG A 19 14.12 23.83 -8.87
N GLN A 20 13.61 22.60 -8.78
CA GLN A 20 12.24 22.30 -9.22
C GLN A 20 11.51 21.53 -8.13
N ALA A 21 10.95 22.30 -7.20
CA ALA A 21 9.87 21.87 -6.33
C ALA A 21 8.73 21.34 -7.20
N VAL A 22 8.41 20.06 -7.09
CA VAL A 22 7.23 19.36 -7.64
C VAL A 22 6.86 19.75 -9.08
N THR A 23 7.24 18.92 -10.05
CA THR A 23 6.85 19.14 -11.45
C THR A 23 5.46 18.56 -11.77
N LEU A 24 4.75 19.16 -12.73
CA LEU A 24 3.45 18.63 -13.17
C LEU A 24 3.55 17.18 -13.68
N ARG A 25 4.67 16.85 -14.33
CA ARG A 25 4.92 15.49 -14.84
C ARG A 25 5.01 14.45 -13.72
N SER A 26 5.64 14.77 -12.58
CA SER A 26 5.73 13.81 -11.47
C SER A 26 4.41 13.66 -10.75
N VAL A 27 3.62 14.73 -10.63
CA VAL A 27 2.24 14.65 -10.10
C VAL A 27 1.35 13.78 -10.99
N PHE A 28 1.42 13.96 -12.31
CA PHE A 28 0.68 13.12 -13.25
C PHE A 28 1.09 11.65 -13.15
N LEU A 29 2.39 11.37 -13.13
CA LEU A 29 2.90 10.00 -12.97
C LEU A 29 2.51 9.38 -11.62
N ALA A 30 2.53 10.17 -10.54
CA ALA A 30 2.07 9.72 -9.22
C ALA A 30 0.58 9.36 -9.25
N GLY A 31 -0.25 10.19 -9.87
CA GLY A 31 -1.68 9.93 -10.05
C GLY A 31 -1.96 8.71 -10.93
N ALA A 32 -1.27 8.61 -12.07
CA ALA A 32 -1.39 7.45 -12.96
C ALA A 32 -0.97 6.15 -12.28
N LEU A 33 0.13 6.19 -11.52
CA LEU A 33 0.59 5.07 -10.71
C LEU A 33 -0.47 4.69 -9.66
N ALA A 34 -1.00 5.66 -8.91
CA ALA A 34 -2.03 5.40 -7.90
C ALA A 34 -3.29 4.79 -8.52
N VAL A 35 -3.79 5.33 -9.63
CA VAL A 35 -4.96 4.77 -10.34
C VAL A 35 -4.67 3.36 -10.83
N GLY A 36 -3.54 3.15 -11.51
CA GLY A 36 -3.16 1.84 -12.04
C GLY A 36 -2.99 0.78 -10.95
N VAL A 37 -2.39 1.14 -9.82
CA VAL A 37 -2.25 0.27 -8.64
C VAL A 37 -3.63 -0.08 -8.07
N ASN A 38 -4.52 0.89 -7.89
CA ASN A 38 -5.84 0.61 -7.34
C ASN A 38 -6.68 -0.29 -8.27
N VAL A 39 -6.66 -0.04 -9.59
CA VAL A 39 -7.36 -0.89 -10.56
C VAL A 39 -6.79 -2.30 -10.55
N SER A 40 -5.47 -2.44 -10.68
CA SER A 40 -4.82 -3.76 -10.75
C SER A 40 -4.97 -4.55 -9.46
N VAL A 41 -4.76 -3.93 -8.29
CA VAL A 41 -4.87 -4.62 -7.00
C VAL A 41 -6.30 -5.07 -6.73
N ASN A 42 -7.30 -4.22 -6.95
CA ASN A 42 -8.69 -4.61 -6.76
C ASN A 42 -9.11 -5.71 -7.75
N TYR A 43 -8.63 -5.67 -9.00
CA TYR A 43 -8.88 -6.75 -9.97
C TYR A 43 -8.23 -8.07 -9.54
N ILE A 44 -6.97 -8.03 -9.13
CA ILE A 44 -6.22 -9.22 -8.66
C ILE A 44 -6.90 -9.83 -7.44
N GLU A 45 -7.37 -9.01 -6.50
CA GLU A 45 -8.00 -9.47 -5.28
C GLU A 45 -9.43 -10.00 -5.50
N TYR A 46 -10.30 -9.22 -6.15
CA TYR A 46 -11.73 -9.54 -6.23
C TYR A 46 -12.13 -10.35 -7.47
N VAL A 47 -11.37 -10.28 -8.56
CA VAL A 47 -11.68 -11.04 -9.79
C VAL A 47 -10.81 -12.28 -9.87
N VAL A 48 -9.49 -12.10 -9.75
CA VAL A 48 -8.54 -13.22 -9.87
C VAL A 48 -8.46 -14.05 -8.58
N HIS A 49 -8.95 -13.52 -7.45
CA HIS A 49 -8.90 -14.19 -6.13
C HIS A 49 -7.48 -14.57 -5.71
N ALA A 50 -6.51 -13.71 -6.07
CA ALA A 50 -5.09 -13.94 -5.83
C ALA A 50 -4.57 -13.13 -4.62
N SER A 51 -3.30 -12.76 -4.65
CA SER A 51 -2.61 -12.16 -3.50
C SER A 51 -3.13 -10.76 -3.15
N ARG A 52 -3.25 -10.47 -1.85
CA ARG A 52 -3.60 -9.15 -1.32
C ARG A 52 -2.34 -8.27 -1.18
N MET A 53 -1.95 -7.62 -2.27
CA MET A 53 -0.64 -6.96 -2.39
C MET A 53 -0.46 -5.68 -1.57
N THR A 54 -1.53 -5.11 -1.01
CA THR A 54 -1.49 -3.82 -0.27
C THR A 54 -1.72 -3.96 1.24
N LEU A 55 -1.88 -5.18 1.75
CA LEU A 55 -2.13 -5.45 3.17
C LEU A 55 -0.89 -5.22 4.07
N SER A 56 0.28 -4.94 3.49
CA SER A 56 1.52 -4.67 4.20
C SER A 56 1.70 -3.17 4.50
N HIS A 57 2.37 -2.84 5.60
CA HIS A 57 2.72 -1.45 5.99
C HIS A 57 3.52 -0.70 4.91
N PHE A 58 4.20 -1.44 4.04
CA PHE A 58 4.80 -0.93 2.84
C PHE A 58 4.11 -1.61 1.64
N PRO A 59 3.15 -0.94 0.96
CA PRO A 59 2.26 -1.58 0.01
C PRO A 59 3.04 -2.09 -1.22
N MET A 60 3.23 -3.41 -1.29
CA MET A 60 3.98 -4.07 -2.37
C MET A 60 3.36 -3.82 -3.74
N GLY A 61 2.03 -3.67 -3.79
CA GLY A 61 1.31 -3.27 -5.01
C GLY A 61 1.77 -1.93 -5.59
N THR A 62 2.26 -1.00 -4.76
CA THR A 62 2.87 0.26 -5.22
C THR A 62 4.38 0.11 -5.44
N LEU A 63 5.06 -0.58 -4.52
CA LEU A 63 6.51 -0.70 -4.56
C LEU A 63 7.00 -1.37 -5.84
N LEU A 64 6.37 -2.46 -6.27
CA LEU A 64 6.81 -3.19 -7.46
C LEU A 64 6.77 -2.33 -8.74
N PRO A 65 5.63 -1.69 -9.10
CA PRO A 65 5.60 -0.73 -10.19
C PRO A 65 6.58 0.44 -10.02
N TYR A 66 6.75 0.95 -8.79
CA TYR A 66 7.72 2.01 -8.52
C TYR A 66 9.16 1.56 -8.80
N LEU A 67 9.55 0.35 -8.37
CA LEU A 67 10.88 -0.21 -8.64
C LEU A 67 11.10 -0.43 -10.14
N LEU A 68 10.09 -0.90 -10.87
CA LEU A 68 10.15 -1.01 -12.33
C LEU A 68 10.32 0.36 -13.00
N LEU A 69 9.64 1.39 -12.50
CA LEU A 69 9.83 2.76 -12.95
C LEU A 69 11.25 3.27 -12.66
N ALA A 70 11.72 3.11 -11.42
CA ALA A 70 12.99 3.69 -10.96
C ALA A 70 14.23 2.96 -11.50
N LEU A 71 14.19 1.62 -11.60
CA LEU A 71 15.32 0.78 -11.99
C LEU A 71 15.27 0.31 -13.45
N GLY A 72 14.08 0.25 -14.05
CA GLY A 72 13.90 -0.19 -15.43
C GLY A 72 13.68 0.98 -16.38
N LEU A 73 12.52 1.63 -16.25
CA LEU A 73 12.08 2.67 -17.20
C LEU A 73 12.95 3.92 -17.13
N ASN A 74 13.30 4.40 -15.93
CA ASN A 74 14.05 5.64 -15.77
C ASN A 74 15.49 5.57 -16.34
N PRO A 75 16.28 4.51 -16.09
CA PRO A 75 17.56 4.31 -16.76
C PRO A 75 17.41 4.15 -18.27
N LEU A 76 16.38 3.44 -18.76
CA LEU A 76 16.10 3.30 -20.18
C LEU A 76 15.78 4.65 -20.84
N CYS A 77 14.96 5.48 -20.20
CA CYS A 77 14.71 6.86 -20.64
C CYS A 77 15.99 7.67 -20.71
N ARG A 78 16.92 7.48 -19.76
CA ARG A 78 18.21 8.16 -19.77
C ARG A 78 19.11 7.71 -20.93
N LEU A 79 19.06 6.43 -21.32
CA LEU A 79 19.77 5.91 -22.50
C LEU A 79 19.23 6.52 -23.80
N LEU A 80 17.92 6.77 -23.88
CA LEU A 80 17.29 7.37 -25.05
C LEU A 80 17.53 8.89 -25.11
N ALA A 81 17.19 9.62 -24.06
CA ALA A 81 17.54 11.03 -23.88
C ALA A 81 17.37 11.45 -22.42
N SER A 82 18.40 12.09 -21.86
CA SER A 82 18.43 12.56 -20.46
C SER A 82 17.24 13.44 -20.06
N ARG A 83 16.60 14.14 -21.02
CA ARG A 83 15.41 14.96 -20.80
C ARG A 83 14.17 14.18 -20.34
N TYR A 84 14.06 12.91 -20.72
CA TYR A 84 12.93 12.04 -20.35
C TYR A 84 13.15 11.35 -19.01
N ALA A 85 14.39 11.31 -18.52
CA ALA A 85 14.70 10.74 -17.21
C ALA A 85 14.13 11.64 -16.10
N LEU A 86 13.51 10.99 -15.12
CA LEU A 86 13.00 11.62 -13.91
C LEU A 86 14.16 12.12 -13.05
N SER A 87 13.95 13.27 -12.43
CA SER A 87 14.85 13.80 -11.41
C SER A 87 14.68 13.02 -10.09
N PRO A 88 15.67 13.08 -9.18
CA PRO A 88 15.55 12.51 -7.83
C PRO A 88 14.28 12.97 -7.11
N THR A 89 14.02 14.28 -7.14
CA THR A 89 12.84 14.90 -6.52
C THR A 89 11.53 14.37 -7.13
N GLU A 90 11.51 14.09 -8.43
CA GLU A 90 10.31 13.56 -9.10
C GLU A 90 10.05 12.11 -8.74
N LEU A 91 11.10 11.29 -8.64
CA LEU A 91 10.97 9.93 -8.14
C LEU A 91 10.43 9.93 -6.70
N LEU A 92 10.89 10.85 -5.85
CA LEU A 92 10.35 11.00 -4.49
C LEU A 92 8.88 11.42 -4.47
N VAL A 93 8.47 12.32 -5.37
CA VAL A 93 7.04 12.71 -5.52
C VAL A 93 6.20 11.52 -5.96
N VAL A 94 6.66 10.75 -6.95
CA VAL A 94 5.96 9.54 -7.42
C VAL A 94 5.90 8.48 -6.32
N LEU A 95 6.98 8.30 -5.55
CA LEU A 95 7.00 7.39 -4.41
C LEU A 95 5.99 7.81 -3.34
N ALA A 96 6.03 9.08 -2.92
CA ALA A 96 5.14 9.61 -1.88
C ALA A 96 3.67 9.51 -2.32
N GLY A 97 3.34 9.96 -3.54
CA GLY A 97 2.00 9.87 -4.09
C GLY A 97 1.53 8.43 -4.29
N GLY A 98 2.43 7.53 -4.70
CA GLY A 98 2.15 6.11 -4.80
C GLY A 98 1.86 5.47 -3.44
N LEU A 99 2.66 5.75 -2.40
CA LEU A 99 2.46 5.18 -1.08
C LEU A 99 1.13 5.64 -0.46
N VAL A 100 0.79 6.93 -0.61
CA VAL A 100 -0.51 7.47 -0.17
C VAL A 100 -1.65 6.86 -1.00
N GLY A 101 -1.52 6.90 -2.32
CA GLY A 101 -2.54 6.45 -3.26
C GLY A 101 -2.77 4.95 -3.26
N GLY A 102 -1.77 4.13 -2.92
CA GLY A 102 -1.86 2.68 -2.86
C GLY A 102 -2.27 2.14 -1.49
N ALA A 103 -1.99 2.87 -0.41
CA ALA A 103 -2.36 2.43 0.94
C ALA A 103 -3.85 2.65 1.24
N ILE A 104 -4.38 3.83 0.93
CA ILE A 104 -5.71 4.26 1.40
C ILE A 104 -6.87 3.53 0.70
N PRO A 105 -6.98 3.51 -0.65
CA PRO A 105 -8.20 3.07 -1.33
C PRO A 105 -8.30 1.56 -1.52
N SER A 106 -7.33 0.79 -1.03
CA SER A 106 -7.27 -0.66 -1.20
C SER A 106 -8.16 -1.39 -0.18
N VAL A 107 -7.74 -2.56 0.34
CA VAL A 107 -8.50 -3.47 1.22
C VAL A 107 -9.39 -2.76 2.27
N GLY A 108 -8.88 -1.71 2.91
CA GLY A 108 -9.63 -0.95 3.92
C GLY A 108 -10.86 -0.23 3.37
N LEU A 109 -10.75 0.42 2.20
CA LEU A 109 -11.81 1.25 1.65
C LEU A 109 -12.74 0.48 0.71
N THR A 110 -12.20 -0.18 -0.31
CA THR A 110 -13.02 -0.93 -1.28
C THR A 110 -13.61 -2.19 -0.68
N GLY A 111 -12.87 -2.88 0.21
CA GLY A 111 -13.34 -4.10 0.85
C GLY A 111 -14.16 -3.86 2.10
N TYR A 112 -13.49 -3.43 3.16
CA TYR A 112 -14.10 -3.35 4.49
C TYR A 112 -15.15 -2.25 4.59
N PHE A 113 -14.82 -1.04 4.15
CA PHE A 113 -15.68 0.12 4.34
C PHE A 113 -16.99 0.02 3.54
N LEU A 114 -16.95 -0.33 2.24
CA LEU A 114 -18.16 -0.51 1.43
C LEU A 114 -19.06 -1.62 1.99
N GLY A 115 -18.47 -2.74 2.40
CA GLY A 115 -19.21 -3.81 3.05
C GLY A 115 -19.84 -3.37 4.38
N ALA A 116 -19.09 -2.62 5.21
CA ALA A 116 -19.54 -2.18 6.52
C ALA A 116 -20.74 -1.23 6.45
N ILE A 117 -20.78 -0.30 5.50
CA ILE A 117 -21.91 0.63 5.38
C ILE A 117 -23.16 -0.03 4.78
N ALA A 118 -23.00 -1.08 3.98
CA ALA A 118 -24.13 -1.83 3.40
C ALA A 118 -24.65 -2.95 4.30
N ALA A 119 -23.82 -3.49 5.18
CA ALA A 119 -24.14 -4.63 6.03
C ALA A 119 -25.46 -4.49 6.81
N PRO A 120 -25.79 -3.33 7.44
CA PRO A 120 -27.03 -3.20 8.20
C PRO A 120 -28.31 -3.42 7.38
N PHE A 121 -28.28 -3.14 6.07
CA PHE A 121 -29.44 -3.29 5.18
C PHE A 121 -29.41 -4.58 4.37
N TYR A 122 -28.23 -5.10 4.04
CA TYR A 122 -28.09 -6.35 3.31
C TYR A 122 -28.32 -7.58 4.21
N PHE A 123 -27.76 -7.58 5.42
CA PHE A 123 -27.88 -8.70 6.37
C PHE A 123 -29.08 -8.57 7.32
N ALA A 124 -30.01 -7.66 7.07
CA ALA A 124 -31.22 -7.54 7.89
C ALA A 124 -32.12 -8.77 7.69
N THR A 125 -32.49 -9.44 8.77
CA THR A 125 -33.40 -10.59 8.75
C THR A 125 -34.52 -10.40 9.78
N PRO A 126 -35.65 -11.12 9.67
CA PRO A 126 -36.71 -11.06 10.68
C PRO A 126 -36.23 -11.45 12.09
N GLU A 127 -35.21 -12.32 12.19
CA GLU A 127 -34.67 -12.80 13.47
C GLU A 127 -33.78 -11.76 14.16
N ASN A 128 -33.02 -10.95 13.40
CA ASN A 128 -32.19 -9.90 13.99
C ASN A 128 -32.96 -8.59 14.23
N GLN A 129 -34.13 -8.44 13.62
CA GLN A 129 -35.04 -7.32 13.79
C GLN A 129 -34.39 -5.94 13.52
N TRP A 130 -33.31 -5.91 12.72
CA TRP A 130 -32.61 -4.66 12.41
C TRP A 130 -33.50 -3.66 11.67
N GLY A 131 -34.44 -4.16 10.85
CA GLY A 131 -35.43 -3.33 10.17
C GLY A 131 -36.32 -2.52 11.10
N GLU A 132 -36.72 -3.10 12.24
CA GLU A 132 -37.61 -2.47 13.20
C GLU A 132 -36.84 -1.57 14.18
N PHE A 133 -35.75 -2.08 14.75
CA PHE A 133 -35.07 -1.41 15.86
C PHE A 133 -33.86 -0.56 15.46
N PHE A 134 -33.24 -0.80 14.30
CA PHE A 134 -31.97 -0.16 13.93
C PHE A 134 -32.10 0.78 12.72
N HIS A 135 -32.78 0.36 11.65
CA HIS A 135 -32.93 1.13 10.42
C HIS A 135 -33.54 2.54 10.59
N PRO A 136 -34.49 2.79 11.53
CA PRO A 136 -35.02 4.13 11.76
C PRO A 136 -33.99 5.14 12.26
N TYR A 137 -32.93 4.68 12.93
CA TYR A 137 -31.89 5.54 13.50
C TYR A 137 -30.69 5.73 12.57
N ILE A 138 -30.64 5.01 11.44
CA ILE A 138 -29.62 5.20 10.42
C ILE A 138 -30.11 6.28 9.45
N PRO A 139 -29.46 7.44 9.36
CA PRO A 139 -29.85 8.45 8.39
C PRO A 139 -29.42 8.06 6.96
N HIS A 140 -30.15 8.56 5.97
CA HIS A 140 -29.96 8.21 4.55
C HIS A 140 -28.58 8.56 3.99
N TRP A 141 -27.89 9.53 4.59
CA TRP A 141 -26.55 9.93 4.17
C TRP A 141 -25.44 9.05 4.77
N LEU A 142 -25.74 8.18 5.74
CA LEU A 142 -24.73 7.36 6.43
C LEU A 142 -24.54 5.99 5.76
N ALA A 143 -25.60 5.43 5.19
CA ALA A 143 -25.60 4.08 4.63
C ALA A 143 -26.59 3.95 3.46
N PRO A 144 -26.26 3.15 2.42
CA PRO A 144 -27.15 2.89 1.31
C PRO A 144 -28.32 2.00 1.73
N ARG A 145 -29.52 2.26 1.18
CA ARG A 145 -30.73 1.47 1.46
C ARG A 145 -30.85 0.29 0.51
N ASN A 146 -31.39 -0.85 0.98
CA ASN A 146 -31.62 -2.01 0.13
C ASN A 146 -32.97 -1.95 -0.62
N THR A 147 -33.18 -0.89 -1.40
CA THR A 147 -34.41 -0.75 -2.20
C THR A 147 -34.41 -1.80 -3.31
N ASN A 148 -35.39 -2.70 -3.33
CA ASN A 148 -35.52 -3.76 -4.36
C ASN A 148 -34.28 -4.66 -4.51
N GLY A 149 -33.52 -4.89 -3.43
CA GLY A 149 -32.34 -5.76 -3.50
C GLY A 149 -31.11 -5.11 -4.16
N THR A 150 -31.06 -3.79 -4.32
CA THR A 150 -29.92 -3.08 -4.95
C THR A 150 -28.57 -3.35 -4.29
N LEU A 151 -28.55 -3.75 -3.01
CA LEU A 151 -27.30 -4.11 -2.32
C LEU A 151 -26.80 -5.51 -2.70
N ASN A 152 -27.67 -6.39 -3.21
CA ASN A 152 -27.26 -7.72 -3.67
C ASN A 152 -26.20 -7.61 -4.77
N HIS A 153 -26.24 -6.56 -5.59
CA HIS A 153 -25.25 -6.33 -6.64
C HIS A 153 -23.81 -6.18 -6.10
N LEU A 154 -23.65 -5.72 -4.85
CA LEU A 154 -22.33 -5.62 -4.20
C LEU A 154 -21.84 -6.99 -3.69
N PHE A 155 -22.74 -7.78 -3.09
CA PHE A 155 -22.37 -9.02 -2.38
C PHE A 155 -22.46 -10.28 -3.23
N GLU A 156 -23.43 -10.35 -4.13
CA GLU A 156 -23.73 -11.47 -5.01
C GLU A 156 -23.21 -11.26 -6.44
N GLY A 157 -22.89 -10.00 -6.79
CA GLY A 157 -22.40 -9.58 -8.09
C GLY A 157 -23.47 -8.89 -8.94
N LEU A 158 -23.02 -7.97 -9.81
CA LEU A 158 -23.89 -7.24 -10.73
C LEU A 158 -24.24 -8.12 -11.94
N PRO A 159 -25.53 -8.30 -12.27
CA PRO A 159 -25.93 -9.05 -13.46
C PRO A 159 -25.33 -8.46 -14.76
N PRO A 160 -24.98 -9.28 -15.76
CA PRO A 160 -24.45 -8.79 -17.02
C PRO A 160 -25.44 -7.84 -17.72
N GLY A 161 -24.98 -6.62 -18.03
CA GLY A 161 -25.79 -5.60 -18.72
C GLY A 161 -26.51 -4.62 -17.80
N ASP A 162 -26.54 -4.87 -16.49
CA ASP A 162 -27.06 -3.92 -15.52
C ASP A 162 -26.04 -2.83 -15.18
N SER A 163 -26.54 -1.64 -14.84
CA SER A 163 -25.72 -0.52 -14.39
C SER A 163 -25.61 -0.48 -12.87
N ILE A 164 -24.47 -0.01 -12.37
CA ILE A 164 -24.26 0.21 -10.93
C ILE A 164 -25.31 1.22 -10.41
N PRO A 165 -26.06 0.90 -9.33
CA PRO A 165 -27.12 1.76 -8.80
C PRO A 165 -26.55 2.95 -7.99
N TRP A 166 -25.88 3.88 -8.68
CA TRP A 166 -25.20 5.03 -8.07
C TRP A 166 -26.11 5.93 -7.23
N ASN A 167 -27.41 5.96 -7.54
CA ASN A 167 -28.41 6.75 -6.80
C ASN A 167 -28.46 6.40 -5.30
N VAL A 168 -28.19 5.13 -4.95
CA VAL A 168 -28.21 4.67 -3.56
C VAL A 168 -26.86 4.92 -2.86
N TRP A 169 -25.77 4.90 -3.63
CA TRP A 169 -24.40 4.95 -3.11
C TRP A 169 -23.80 6.34 -3.06
N PHE A 170 -24.20 7.24 -3.96
CA PHE A 170 -23.53 8.52 -4.16
C PHE A 170 -23.47 9.36 -2.88
N VAL A 171 -24.61 9.56 -2.21
CA VAL A 171 -24.65 10.39 -0.99
C VAL A 171 -23.85 9.77 0.15
N PRO A 172 -24.05 8.48 0.53
CA PRO A 172 -23.20 7.84 1.54
C PRO A 172 -21.71 7.90 1.24
N VAL A 173 -21.31 7.56 0.02
CA VAL A 173 -19.90 7.55 -0.37
C VAL A 173 -19.31 8.96 -0.27
N VAL A 174 -19.97 9.99 -0.79
CA VAL A 174 -19.46 11.37 -0.74
C VAL A 174 -19.32 11.86 0.70
N CYS A 175 -20.31 11.62 1.56
CA CYS A 175 -20.25 12.02 2.97
C CYS A 175 -19.09 11.36 3.71
N TRP A 176 -18.91 10.04 3.52
CA TRP A 176 -17.80 9.30 4.12
C TRP A 176 -16.45 9.68 3.54
N MET A 177 -16.35 9.91 2.22
CA MET A 177 -15.12 10.39 1.60
C MET A 177 -14.72 11.76 2.14
N GLY A 178 -15.69 12.66 2.38
CA GLY A 178 -15.44 13.93 3.05
C GLY A 178 -14.82 13.75 4.44
N LEU A 179 -15.38 12.85 5.25
CA LEU A 179 -14.83 12.52 6.57
C LEU A 179 -13.43 11.91 6.48
N ILE A 180 -13.22 10.93 5.58
CA ILE A 180 -11.93 10.27 5.40
C ILE A 180 -10.86 11.26 4.94
N THR A 181 -11.18 12.14 3.99
CA THR A 181 -10.28 13.20 3.56
C THR A 181 -9.95 14.15 4.71
N ALA A 182 -10.93 14.53 5.54
CA ALA A 182 -10.69 15.37 6.71
C ALA A 182 -9.77 14.69 7.74
N LEU A 183 -9.99 13.40 8.03
CA LEU A 183 -9.15 12.60 8.94
C LEU A 183 -7.72 12.43 8.39
N PHE A 184 -7.60 12.15 7.09
CA PHE A 184 -6.31 12.08 6.42
C PHE A 184 -5.58 13.43 6.49
N PHE A 185 -6.27 14.53 6.18
CA PHE A 185 -5.70 15.87 6.25
C PHE A 185 -5.25 16.23 7.67
N GLY A 186 -6.07 15.95 8.69
CA GLY A 186 -5.70 16.13 10.09
C GLY A 186 -4.48 15.30 10.48
N SER A 187 -4.38 14.06 9.98
CA SER A 187 -3.22 13.18 10.21
C SER A 187 -1.95 13.75 9.57
N VAL A 188 -2.05 14.30 8.36
CA VAL A 188 -0.93 15.00 7.69
C VAL A 188 -0.53 16.24 8.47
N CYS A 189 -1.47 17.07 8.93
CA CYS A 189 -1.18 18.23 9.76
C CYS A 189 -0.44 17.84 11.05
N LEU A 190 -0.91 16.80 11.74
CA LEU A 190 -0.25 16.28 12.93
C LEU A 190 1.16 15.78 12.61
N ALA A 191 1.33 15.02 11.53
CA ALA A 191 2.63 14.54 11.08
C ALA A 191 3.59 15.71 10.75
N VAL A 192 3.10 16.80 10.17
CA VAL A 192 3.91 18.01 9.89
C VAL A 192 4.36 18.69 11.18
N ILE A 193 3.50 18.80 12.19
CA ILE A 193 3.86 19.37 13.50
C ILE A 193 4.90 18.49 14.20
N LEU A 194 4.68 17.18 14.23
CA LEU A 194 5.57 16.22 14.90
C LEU A 194 6.87 15.95 14.13
N ARG A 195 6.89 16.21 12.80
CA ARG A 195 8.06 15.99 11.94
C ARG A 195 9.32 16.60 12.52
N LYS A 196 9.25 17.84 13.01
CA LYS A 196 10.43 18.53 13.55
C LYS A 196 10.99 17.82 14.78
N GLN A 197 10.11 17.48 15.72
CA GLN A 197 10.46 16.76 16.96
C GLN A 197 11.08 15.38 16.65
N TRP A 198 10.44 14.61 15.77
CA TRP A 198 10.93 13.27 15.40
C TRP A 198 12.28 13.30 14.70
N MET A 199 12.50 14.29 13.83
CA MET A 199 13.75 14.41 13.05
C MET A 199 14.91 14.95 13.89
N GLU A 200 14.69 16.06 14.62
CA GLU A 200 15.77 16.80 15.27
C GLU A 200 16.06 16.29 16.69
N SER A 201 15.02 16.05 17.48
CA SER A 201 15.16 15.68 18.90
C SER A 201 15.25 14.17 19.10
N GLU A 202 14.34 13.41 18.49
CA GLU A 202 14.27 11.95 18.66
C GLU A 202 15.10 11.17 17.64
N ARG A 203 15.57 11.86 16.58
CA ARG A 203 16.41 11.28 15.50
C ARG A 203 15.84 9.96 14.98
N LEU A 204 14.53 9.92 14.77
CA LEU A 204 13.84 8.73 14.32
C LEU A 204 14.42 8.29 12.96
N SER A 205 14.98 7.09 12.94
CA SER A 205 15.47 6.51 11.70
C SER A 205 14.32 5.88 10.91
N PHE A 206 14.30 6.07 9.59
CA PHE A 206 13.30 5.49 8.68
C PHE A 206 13.91 4.34 7.85
N PRO A 207 14.23 3.18 8.46
CA PRO A 207 15.00 2.12 7.81
C PRO A 207 14.31 1.52 6.58
N ILE A 208 12.97 1.49 6.56
CA ILE A 208 12.18 0.93 5.45
C ILE A 208 12.29 1.82 4.19
N LEU A 209 12.43 3.14 4.36
CA LEU A 209 12.50 4.07 3.24
C LEU A 209 13.92 4.18 2.66
N ARG A 210 14.96 3.94 3.47
CA ARG A 210 16.37 4.11 3.06
C ARG A 210 16.75 3.41 1.74
N PRO A 211 16.42 2.12 1.53
CA PRO A 211 16.77 1.47 0.26
C PRO A 211 16.12 2.17 -0.93
N VAL A 212 14.87 2.60 -0.78
CA VAL A 212 14.06 3.19 -1.85
C VAL A 212 14.48 4.63 -2.14
N THR A 213 14.84 5.40 -1.11
CA THR A 213 15.39 6.76 -1.26
C THR A 213 16.80 6.73 -1.86
N ASN A 214 17.63 5.75 -1.50
CA ASN A 214 18.95 5.59 -2.09
C ASN A 214 18.89 5.34 -3.60
N LEU A 215 17.83 4.70 -4.11
CA LEU A 215 17.60 4.55 -5.55
C LEU A 215 17.34 5.88 -6.27
N THR A 216 16.93 6.92 -5.54
CA THR A 216 16.65 8.25 -6.11
C THR A 216 17.89 9.14 -6.12
N GLU A 217 18.85 8.92 -5.23
CA GLU A 217 20.07 9.71 -5.13
C GLU A 217 21.05 9.34 -6.26
N ARG A 218 21.47 10.33 -7.05
CA ARG A 218 22.33 10.14 -8.23
C ARG A 218 23.77 9.76 -7.90
N THR A 219 24.18 9.88 -6.64
CA THR A 219 25.60 9.96 -6.26
C THR A 219 26.14 8.69 -5.62
N VAL A 220 25.28 7.75 -5.24
CA VAL A 220 25.72 6.48 -4.69
C VAL A 220 25.72 5.47 -5.83
N THR A 221 26.89 5.14 -6.36
CA THR A 221 27.08 3.88 -7.06
C THR A 221 26.46 2.80 -6.17
N SER A 222 25.33 2.25 -6.61
CA SER A 222 24.52 1.27 -5.88
C SER A 222 25.25 -0.07 -5.76
N ASN A 223 26.46 -0.05 -5.21
CA ASN A 223 27.22 -1.22 -4.84
C ASN A 223 26.74 -1.68 -3.49
N PHE A 224 25.52 -2.24 -3.47
CA PHE A 224 25.13 -3.08 -2.35
C PHE A 224 26.26 -4.10 -2.12
N PRO A 225 26.65 -4.34 -0.85
CA PRO A 225 27.78 -5.20 -0.55
C PRO A 225 27.52 -6.62 -1.09
N ARG A 226 28.57 -7.39 -1.38
CA ARG A 226 28.45 -8.78 -1.87
C ARG A 226 27.53 -9.62 -0.97
N LEU A 227 27.58 -9.39 0.34
CA LEU A 227 26.71 -10.05 1.32
C LEU A 227 25.22 -9.75 1.13
N PHE A 228 24.87 -8.50 0.75
CA PHE A 228 23.49 -8.16 0.40
C PHE A 228 23.02 -8.99 -0.80
N TRP A 229 23.83 -9.07 -1.86
CA TRP A 229 23.47 -9.83 -3.05
C TRP A 229 23.36 -11.33 -2.78
N ILE A 230 24.21 -11.88 -1.92
CA ILE A 230 24.10 -13.26 -1.46
C ILE A 230 22.79 -13.47 -0.71
N GLY A 231 22.47 -12.60 0.27
CA GLY A 231 21.23 -12.68 1.04
C GLY A 231 19.99 -12.52 0.16
N PHE A 232 20.00 -11.54 -0.75
CA PHE A 232 18.95 -11.32 -1.74
C PHE A 232 18.78 -12.54 -2.65
N ALA A 233 19.86 -13.08 -3.22
CA ALA A 233 19.79 -14.23 -4.12
C ALA A 233 19.27 -15.49 -3.41
N VAL A 234 19.66 -15.72 -2.16
CA VAL A 234 19.15 -16.83 -1.35
C VAL A 234 17.65 -16.65 -1.08
N ALA A 235 17.24 -15.49 -0.56
CA ALA A 235 15.83 -15.23 -0.24
C ALA A 235 14.94 -15.23 -1.49
N PHE A 236 15.37 -14.53 -2.54
CA PHE A 236 14.67 -14.48 -3.83
C PHE A 236 14.63 -15.87 -4.47
N GLY A 237 15.73 -16.62 -4.46
CA GLY A 237 15.78 -17.97 -5.02
C GLY A 237 14.80 -18.93 -4.35
N ILE A 238 14.72 -18.91 -3.01
CA ILE A 238 13.74 -19.72 -2.26
C ILE A 238 12.31 -19.31 -2.63
N LEU A 239 12.01 -18.01 -2.69
CA LEU A 239 10.68 -17.52 -3.04
C LEU A 239 10.30 -17.84 -4.49
N ALA A 240 11.22 -17.65 -5.43
CA ALA A 240 11.05 -17.94 -6.85
C ALA A 240 10.86 -19.45 -7.08
N TRP A 241 11.64 -20.29 -6.40
CA TRP A 241 11.48 -21.75 -6.44
C TRP A 241 10.09 -22.17 -5.93
N ASN A 242 9.65 -21.62 -4.81
CA ASN A 242 8.35 -21.91 -4.24
C ASN A 242 7.19 -21.34 -5.07
N MET A 243 7.41 -20.27 -5.83
CA MET A 243 6.42 -19.72 -6.76
C MET A 243 6.08 -20.72 -7.88
N ILE A 244 7.02 -21.58 -8.29
CA ILE A 244 6.75 -22.63 -9.29
C ILE A 244 5.70 -23.61 -8.77
N ASN A 245 5.73 -23.97 -7.49
CA ASN A 245 4.72 -24.86 -6.91
C ASN A 245 3.30 -24.29 -6.96
N TYR A 246 3.13 -22.97 -6.95
CA TYR A 246 1.82 -22.34 -7.14
C TYR A 246 1.25 -22.68 -8.54
N PHE A 247 2.09 -22.70 -9.58
CA PHE A 247 1.68 -23.02 -10.94
C PHE A 247 1.67 -24.53 -11.25
N ILE A 248 2.51 -25.32 -10.57
CA ILE A 248 2.66 -26.76 -10.75
C ILE A 248 2.48 -27.46 -9.39
N PRO A 249 1.24 -27.87 -9.05
CA PRO A 249 0.96 -28.61 -7.84
C PRO A 249 1.78 -29.90 -7.76
N GLY A 250 2.54 -30.09 -6.68
CA GLY A 250 3.42 -31.26 -6.47
C GLY A 250 4.90 -30.99 -6.72
N PHE A 251 5.28 -29.82 -7.23
CA PHE A 251 6.69 -29.42 -7.33
C PHE A 251 7.31 -29.29 -5.92
N PRO A 252 8.54 -29.80 -5.68
CA PRO A 252 9.16 -29.76 -4.36
C PRO A 252 9.27 -28.32 -3.85
N GLN A 253 8.79 -28.07 -2.63
CA GLN A 253 8.89 -26.78 -1.97
C GLN A 253 10.07 -26.78 -1.02
N VAL A 254 10.85 -25.70 -1.03
CA VAL A 254 11.74 -25.40 0.08
C VAL A 254 10.85 -24.87 1.20
N PRO A 255 10.88 -25.42 2.43
CA PRO A 255 10.16 -24.84 3.55
C PRO A 255 10.58 -23.38 3.72
N ASN A 256 9.74 -22.44 3.28
CA ASN A 256 9.88 -21.05 3.66
C ASN A 256 9.40 -20.91 5.11
N ILE A 257 9.56 -19.72 5.69
CA ILE A 257 8.90 -19.32 6.94
C ILE A 257 7.38 -19.28 6.69
N ARG A 258 6.76 -20.46 6.46
CA ARG A 258 5.37 -20.69 6.77
C ARG A 258 5.34 -20.59 8.28
N TRP A 259 4.78 -19.47 8.76
CA TRP A 259 4.14 -19.29 10.06
C TRP A 259 4.29 -20.55 10.92
N GLY A 260 5.31 -20.52 11.79
CA GLY A 260 6.10 -21.68 12.20
C GLY A 260 5.27 -22.95 12.44
N PRO A 261 5.76 -24.14 12.01
CA PRO A 261 5.16 -25.38 12.45
C PRO A 261 5.15 -25.36 13.98
N TRP A 262 4.02 -25.72 14.57
CA TRP A 262 3.90 -25.95 16.01
C TRP A 262 5.12 -26.73 16.48
N ILE A 263 6.00 -26.11 17.27
CA ILE A 263 7.10 -26.84 17.89
C ILE A 263 6.45 -27.67 19.00
N LYS A 264 6.14 -28.93 18.66
CA LYS A 264 5.59 -29.90 19.60
C LYS A 264 6.77 -30.53 20.34
N PHE A 265 6.94 -30.15 21.60
CA PHE A 265 8.00 -30.71 22.45
C PHE A 265 7.69 -32.13 22.93
N GLU A 266 6.40 -32.50 23.03
CA GLU A 266 5.92 -33.78 23.56
C GLU A 266 4.49 -34.06 23.06
N ARG A 267 4.03 -35.32 23.15
CA ARG A 267 2.72 -35.76 22.60
C ARG A 267 1.53 -35.06 23.26
N TYR A 268 1.70 -34.60 24.50
CA TYR A 268 0.67 -33.94 25.31
C TYR A 268 0.98 -32.46 25.62
N PHE A 269 2.08 -31.92 25.10
CA PHE A 269 2.42 -30.52 25.32
C PHE A 269 1.83 -29.65 24.21
N PRO A 270 1.07 -28.58 24.52
CA PRO A 270 0.56 -27.67 23.50
C PRO A 270 1.75 -27.08 22.74
N GLY A 271 1.71 -27.16 21.40
CA GLY A 271 2.82 -26.68 20.61
C GLY A 271 3.06 -25.19 20.85
N LEU A 272 4.31 -24.78 20.89
CA LEU A 272 4.64 -23.36 20.94
C LEU A 272 4.53 -22.78 19.54
N TRP A 273 3.65 -21.78 19.40
CA TRP A 273 3.50 -21.02 18.18
C TRP A 273 4.68 -20.06 18.05
N THR A 274 5.70 -20.44 17.28
CA THR A 274 6.84 -19.56 17.00
C THR A 274 6.51 -18.66 15.81
N ARG A 275 6.16 -17.39 16.10
CA ARG A 275 6.31 -16.30 15.12
C ARG A 275 7.77 -15.84 15.19
N ILE A 276 8.63 -16.48 14.42
CA ILE A 276 9.92 -15.91 14.03
C ILE A 276 9.81 -15.53 12.57
#